data_AF-I4C8C1-F1
#
_entry.id   AF-I4C8C1-F1
#
_cell.length_a   1.000
_cell.length_b   1.000
_cell.length_c   1.000
_cell.angle_alpha   90.00
_cell.angle_beta   90.00
_cell.angle_gamma   90.00
#
_symmetry.space_group_name_H-M   'P 1'
#
loop_
_entity.id
_entity.type
_entity.pdbx_description
1 polymer ?
#
loop_
_entity_poly.entity_id
_entity_poly.type
_entity_poly.pdbx_seq_one_letter_code
_entity_poly.pdbx_strand_id
1 'polypeptide(L)' 'MNRCMRHSDRDAEFYCQKDNMYMCRECACCHTPRLYCKFRSSCIINILTREGELQNCEESRAASSS' A
#
# COMPACT_ATOMS: atom_id res chain seq x y z
N MET A 1 4.67 15.37 10.74
CA MET A 1 4.83 14.21 9.86
C MET A 1 3.46 13.69 9.45
N ASN A 2 3.31 13.18 8.23
CA ASN A 2 2.06 12.53 7.83
C ASN A 2 1.96 11.17 8.52
N ARG A 3 0.80 10.84 9.09
CA ARG A 3 0.58 9.59 9.81
C ARG A 3 -0.08 8.54 8.92
N CYS A 4 0.12 7.27 9.27
CA CYS A 4 -0.57 6.20 8.58
C CYS A 4 -2.09 6.34 8.78
N MET A 5 -2.86 6.20 7.71
CA MET A 5 -4.33 6.27 7.79
C MET A 5 -4.97 5.18 8.66
N ARG A 6 -4.26 4.05 8.87
CA ARG A 6 -4.72 2.93 9.71
C ARG A 6 -4.11 2.94 11.11
N HIS A 7 -2.96 3.58 11.30
CA HIS A 7 -2.24 3.59 12.57
C HIS A 7 -1.88 5.03 12.95
N SER A 8 -2.67 5.59 13.87
CA SER A 8 -2.45 6.95 14.40
C SER A 8 -1.17 7.10 15.22
N ASP A 9 -0.56 5.99 15.62
CA ASP A 9 0.69 5.92 16.40
C ASP A 9 1.94 5.83 15.51
N ARG A 10 1.77 5.64 14.20
CA ARG A 10 2.87 5.42 13.26
C ARG A 10 2.96 6.50 12.20
N ASP A 11 4.19 6.93 11.93
CA ASP A 11 4.48 7.77 10.79
C ASP A 11 4.29 7.02 9.47
N ALA A 12 3.86 7.76 8.45
CA ALA A 12 3.74 7.22 7.11
C ALA A 12 5.08 7.33 6.38
N GLU A 13 5.55 6.19 5.91
CA GLU A 13 6.73 6.08 5.03
C GLU A 13 6.33 6.12 3.55
N PHE A 14 5.08 5.74 3.24
CA PHE A 14 4.58 5.59 1.88
C PHE A 14 3.39 6.50 1.61
N TYR A 15 3.31 6.98 0.38
CA TYR A 15 2.20 7.79 -0.11
C TYR A 15 1.62 7.20 -1.39
N CYS A 16 0.32 6.90 -1.38
CA CYS A 16 -0.40 6.48 -2.57
C CYS A 16 -1.00 7.71 -3.27
N GLN A 17 -0.46 8.06 -4.43
CA GLN A 17 -0.97 9.17 -5.25
C GLN A 17 -2.35 8.90 -5.85
N LYS A 18 -2.74 7.63 -6.01
CA LYS A 18 -4.04 7.26 -6.58
C LYS A 18 -5.20 7.65 -5.67
N ASP A 19 -5.09 7.31 -4.40
CA ASP A 19 -6.13 7.48 -3.38
C ASP A 19 -5.77 8.59 -2.37
N ASN A 20 -4.67 9.32 -2.63
CA ASN A 20 -4.17 10.45 -1.86
C ASN A 20 -4.00 10.14 -0.34
N MET A 21 -3.47 8.96 -0.04
CA MET A 21 -3.40 8.41 1.32
C MET A 21 -1.96 8.11 1.77
N TYR A 22 -1.72 8.27 3.07
CA TYR A 22 -0.44 8.01 3.72
C TYR A 22 -0.48 6.68 4.50
N MET A 23 0.57 5.86 4.35
CA MET A 23 0.63 4.50 4.90
C MET A 23 2.00 4.20 5.52
N CYS A 24 2.01 3.47 6.64
CA CYS A 24 3.22 2.86 7.18
C CYS A 24 3.58 1.60 6.38
N ARG A 25 4.79 1.06 6.55
CA ARG A 25 5.27 -0.13 5.82
C ARG A 25 4.33 -1.34 5.89
N GLU A 26 3.75 -1.63 7.05
CA GLU A 26 2.80 -2.76 7.20
C GLU A 26 1.48 -2.55 6.45
N CYS A 27 1.03 -1.30 6.30
CA CYS A 27 -0.20 -0.97 5.59
C CYS A 27 0.03 -0.62 4.12
N ALA A 28 1.29 -0.44 3.71
CA ALA A 28 1.67 0.01 2.38
C ALA A 28 1.44 -1.11 1.37
N CYS A 29 0.24 -1.14 0.80
CA CYS A 29 -0.13 -2.07 -0.24
C CYS A 29 -1.14 -1.42 -1.20
N CYS A 30 -1.17 -1.88 -2.45
CA CYS A 30 -2.16 -1.38 -3.40
C CYS A 30 -3.51 -2.06 -3.11
N HIS A 31 -4.51 -1.28 -2.71
CA HIS A 31 -5.85 -1.80 -2.39
C HIS A 31 -6.66 -2.23 -3.62
N THR A 32 -6.33 -1.68 -4.78
CA THR A 32 -7.09 -1.87 -6.03
C THR A 32 -6.12 -2.06 -7.20
N PRO A 33 -5.25 -3.09 -7.16
CA PRO A 33 -4.21 -3.29 -8.18
C PRO A 33 -4.79 -3.69 -9.55
N ARG A 34 -6.03 -4.20 -9.58
CA ARG A 34 -6.79 -4.52 -10.79
C ARG A 34 -7.37 -3.29 -11.50
N LEU A 35 -7.46 -2.14 -10.83
CA LEU A 35 -7.94 -0.90 -11.44
C LEU A 35 -6.80 -0.14 -12.10
N TYR A 36 -7.09 0.54 -13.20
CA TYR A 36 -6.10 1.39 -13.87
C TYR A 36 -5.60 2.50 -12.94
N CYS A 37 -4.29 2.64 -12.86
CA CYS A 37 -3.62 3.68 -12.09
C CYS A 37 -2.57 4.36 -12.97
N LYS A 38 -2.76 5.64 -13.27
CA LYS A 38 -1.82 6.42 -14.09
C LYS A 38 -0.41 6.52 -13.49
N PHE A 39 -0.29 6.33 -12.17
CA PHE A 39 0.98 6.41 -11.45
C PHE A 39 1.65 5.04 -11.26
N ARG A 40 1.08 3.94 -11.79
CA ARG A 40 1.52 2.56 -11.52
C ARG A 40 3.01 2.34 -11.81
N SER A 41 3.51 2.91 -12.91
CA SER A 41 4.90 2.78 -13.36
C SER A 41 5.90 3.47 -12.42
N SER A 42 5.48 4.51 -11.70
CA SER A 42 6.32 5.28 -10.76
C SER A 42 5.91 5.09 -9.31
N CYS A 43 4.96 4.19 -9.03
CA CYS A 43 4.44 3.96 -7.69
C CYS A 43 5.42 3.08 -6.92
N ILE A 44 6.07 3.65 -5.89
CA ILE A 44 7.03 2.91 -5.06
C ILE A 44 6.40 1.70 -4.37
N ILE A 45 5.14 1.82 -3.93
CA ILE A 45 4.41 0.70 -3.31
C ILE A 45 4.29 -0.46 -4.30
N ASN A 46 3.95 -0.18 -5.56
CA ASN A 46 3.87 -1.21 -6.60
C ASN A 46 5.22 -1.87 -6.86
N ILE A 47 6.28 -1.07 -6.98
CA ILE A 47 7.63 -1.56 -7.26
C ILE A 47 8.03 -2.50 -6.13
N LEU A 48 7.97 -2.04 -4.88
CA LEU A 48 8.34 -2.85 -3.71
C LEU A 48 7.46 -4.10 -3.53
N THR A 49 6.15 -4.03 -3.83
CA THR A 49 5.29 -5.23 -3.82
C THR A 49 5.75 -6.25 -4.87
N ARG A 50 6.18 -5.83 -6.06
CA ARG A 50 6.70 -6.74 -7.11
C ARG A 50 8.06 -7.34 -6.76
N GLU A 51 8.88 -6.59 -6.03
CA GLU A 51 10.17 -7.08 -5.49
C GLU A 51 10.00 -7.99 -4.26
N GLY A 52 8.78 -8.11 -3.71
CA GLY A 52 8.49 -8.93 -2.52
C GLY A 52 8.74 -8.23 -1.17
N GLU A 53 9.08 -6.94 -1.19
CA GLU A 53 9.38 -6.13 0.01
C GLU A 53 8.11 -5.67 0.75
N LEU A 54 6.98 -5.59 0.05
CA LEU A 54 5.67 -5.22 0.59
C LEU A 54 4.62 -6.29 0.29
N GLN A 55 3.72 -6.51 1.24
CA GLN A 55 2.62 -7.49 1.12
C GLN A 55 1.59 -7.05 0.06
N ASN A 56 0.99 -8.00 -0.65
CA ASN A 56 -0.13 -7.73 -1.54
C ASN A 56 -1.46 -7.74 -0.76
N CYS A 57 -2.22 -6.65 -0.85
CA CYS A 57 -3.48 -6.50 -0.11
C CYS A 57 -4.55 -7.52 -0.50
N GLU A 58 -4.52 -8.01 -1.74
CA GLU A 58 -5.44 -9.05 -2.21
C GLU A 58 -5.17 -10.39 -1.51
N GLU A 59 -3.90 -10.71 -1.30
CA GLU A 59 -3.45 -11.99 -0.72
C GLU A 59 -3.65 -12.02 0.79
N SER A 60 -3.31 -10.92 1.49
CA SER A 60 -3.52 -10.81 2.94
C SER A 60 -5.00 -10.88 3.35
N ARG A 61 -5.94 -10.50 2.47
CA ARG A 61 -7.38 -10.64 2.73
C ARG A 61 -7.89 -12.08 2.57
N ALA A 62 -7.29 -12.86 1.68
CA ALA A 62 -7.65 -14.27 1.52
C ALA A 62 -7.17 -15.13 2.71
N ALA A 63 -6.02 -14.78 3.31
CA ALA A 63 -5.45 -15.49 4.45
C ALA A 63 -6.24 -15.31 5.77
N SER A 64 -7.09 -14.28 5.90
CA SER A 64 -7.91 -14.06 7.11
C SER A 64 -9.25 -14.80 7.10
N SER A 65 -9.50 -15.61 6.07
CA SER A 65 -10.73 -16.40 5.88
C SER A 65 -10.52 -17.91 6.02
N SER A 66 -9.47 -18.35 6.73
CA SER A 66 -9.20 -19.77 7.04
C SER A 66 -9.17 -20.03 8.53
#